data_AF-A0A0K8WDD6-F1
#
_entry.id   AF-A0A0K8WDD6-F1
#
_cell.length_a   1.000
_cell.length_b   1.000
_cell.length_c   1.000
_cell.angle_alpha   90.00
_cell.angle_beta   90.00
_cell.angle_gamma   90.00
#
_symmetry.space_group_name_H-M   'P 1'
#
loop_
_entity.id
_entity.type
_entity.pdbx_description
1 polymer ?
#
loop_
_entity_poly.entity_id
_entity_poly.type
_entity_poly.pdbx_seq_one_letter_code
_entity_poly.pdbx_strand_id
1 'polypeptide(L)'
;FIGQENPGAKNSAYLSDPLPLHTDLPYYEYKPSVNILHCVVQSQSVGGSNLLVDGFHIADRLRDEHPTYYRILTETPVDWNDIGSEDGRSFHNIWLAPVICLD
;
A
#
# COMPACT_ATOMS: atom_id res chain seq x y z
N PHE A 1 16.65 1.48 1.12
CA PHE A 1 15.42 2.30 0.99
C PHE A 1 15.43 3.32 2.12
N ILE A 2 15.30 4.61 1.80
CA ILE A 2 15.22 5.69 2.79
C ILE A 2 13.94 6.47 2.46
N GLY A 3 12.93 6.40 3.33
CA GLY A 3 11.72 7.20 3.20
C GLY A 3 12.01 8.65 3.54
N GLN A 4 12.33 9.45 2.53
CA GLN A 4 12.55 10.89 2.63
C GLN A 4 11.94 11.56 1.40
N GLU A 5 11.50 12.81 1.56
CA GLU A 5 11.02 13.62 0.44
C GLU A 5 12.04 13.67 -0.71
N ASN A 6 11.55 13.37 -1.92
CA ASN A 6 12.28 13.52 -3.17
C ASN A 6 11.35 14.19 -4.20
N PRO A 7 11.55 15.47 -4.55
CA PRO A 7 10.66 16.25 -5.42
C PRO A 7 10.47 15.70 -6.85
N GLY A 8 11.24 14.69 -7.27
CA GLY A 8 11.09 13.99 -8.55
C GLY A 8 10.56 12.55 -8.43
N ALA A 9 10.14 12.13 -7.23
CA ALA A 9 9.71 10.77 -7.00
C ALA A 9 8.37 10.45 -7.66
N LYS A 10 8.29 9.24 -8.22
CA LYS A 10 7.04 8.68 -8.76
C LYS A 10 6.25 7.89 -7.72
N ASN A 11 6.91 7.48 -6.63
CA ASN A 11 6.27 6.78 -5.53
C ASN A 11 5.84 7.80 -4.46
N SER A 12 4.55 7.79 -4.11
CA SER A 12 3.95 8.69 -3.13
C SER A 12 4.57 8.59 -1.73
N ALA A 13 5.24 7.49 -1.39
CA ALA A 13 5.97 7.35 -0.13
C ALA A 13 7.15 8.34 0.03
N TYR A 14 7.58 8.97 -1.06
CA TYR A 14 8.64 10.00 -1.06
C TYR A 14 8.11 11.41 -1.33
N LEU A 15 6.80 11.61 -1.21
CA LEU A 15 6.18 12.92 -1.22
C LEU A 15 5.82 13.32 0.22
N SER A 16 5.66 14.62 0.46
CA SER A 16 5.27 15.16 1.77
C SER A 16 3.76 15.12 2.04
N ASP A 17 2.99 14.50 1.15
CA ASP A 17 1.53 14.38 1.26
C ASP A 17 1.10 13.24 2.20
N PRO A 18 -0.09 13.32 2.82
CA PRO A 18 -0.62 12.22 3.63
C PRO A 18 -0.75 10.93 2.82
N LEU A 19 -0.17 9.85 3.34
CA LEU A 19 -0.30 8.52 2.75
C LEU A 19 -1.48 7.79 3.42
N PRO A 20 -2.58 7.49 2.69
CA PRO A 20 -3.72 6.79 3.26
C PRO A 20 -3.37 5.34 3.64
N LEU A 21 -4.29 4.66 4.35
CA LEU A 21 -4.14 3.24 4.66
C LEU A 21 -3.91 2.43 3.38
N HIS A 22 -2.83 1.63 3.37
CA HIS A 22 -2.44 0.80 2.25
C HIS A 22 -1.64 -0.41 2.75
N THR A 23 -1.47 -1.39 1.85
CA THR A 23 -0.45 -2.44 1.98
C THR A 23 0.63 -2.19 0.94
N ASP A 24 1.88 -2.50 1.27
CA ASP A 24 3.01 -2.26 0.38
C ASP A 24 3.07 -3.28 -0.77
N LEU A 25 3.49 -2.78 -1.93
CA LEU A 25 3.85 -3.55 -3.12
C LEU A 25 2.76 -4.55 -3.59
N PRO A 26 1.49 -4.15 -3.74
CA PRO A 26 0.41 -5.07 -4.13
C PRO A 26 0.58 -5.67 -5.54
N TYR A 27 1.47 -5.09 -6.34
CA TYR A 27 1.84 -5.52 -7.70
C TYR A 27 2.82 -6.71 -7.75
N TYR A 28 3.23 -7.26 -6.60
CA TYR A 28 3.90 -8.56 -6.54
C TYR A 28 2.92 -9.68 -6.19
N GLU A 29 3.05 -10.84 -6.84
CA GLU A 29 2.33 -12.05 -6.43
C GLU A 29 2.74 -12.45 -5.00
N TYR A 30 4.05 -12.59 -4.76
CA TYR A 30 4.63 -12.87 -3.44
C TYR A 30 5.05 -11.56 -2.74
N LYS A 31 4.18 -11.06 -1.87
CA LYS A 31 4.34 -9.77 -1.18
C LYS A 31 5.14 -9.94 0.12
N PRO A 32 5.86 -8.91 0.58
CA PRO A 32 6.46 -8.94 1.92
C PRO A 32 5.39 -9.16 2.99
N SER A 33 5.62 -10.12 3.89
CA SER A 33 4.71 -10.41 5.01
C SER A 33 4.93 -9.49 6.21
N VAL A 34 6.10 -8.86 6.32
CA VAL A 34 6.48 -7.99 7.44
C VAL A 34 7.22 -6.78 6.91
N ASN A 35 6.76 -5.59 7.31
CA ASN A 35 7.45 -4.33 7.08
C ASN A 35 8.06 -3.81 8.38
N ILE A 36 9.32 -3.36 8.30
CA ILE A 36 10.06 -2.78 9.42
C ILE A 36 10.46 -1.36 9.03
N LEU A 37 9.97 -0.37 9.77
CA LEU A 37 10.28 1.04 9.56
C LEU A 37 11.07 1.58 10.75
N HIS A 38 12.24 2.15 10.48
CA HIS A 38 13.10 2.78 11.49
C HIS A 38 13.15 4.29 11.25
N CYS A 39 12.62 5.07 12.20
CA CYS A 39 12.70 6.51 12.15
C CYS A 39 14.11 6.98 12.54
N VAL A 40 14.88 7.45 11.55
CA VAL A 40 16.22 8.02 11.77
C VAL A 40 16.13 9.51 12.10
N VAL A 41 15.28 10.23 11.36
CA VAL A 41 14.99 11.66 11.56
C VAL A 41 13.49 11.86 11.42
N GLN A 42 12.88 12.56 12.37
CA GLN A 42 11.47 12.96 12.33
C GLN A 42 11.34 14.42 11.87
N SER A 43 10.34 14.70 11.04
CA SER A 43 10.06 16.06 10.56
C SER A 43 9.70 17.01 11.72
N GLN A 44 10.02 18.29 11.56
CA GLN A 44 9.56 19.36 12.46
C GLN A 44 8.23 19.97 12.01
N SER A 45 7.70 19.56 10.85
CA SER A 45 6.40 19.99 10.37
C SER A 45 5.26 19.39 11.21
N VAL A 46 4.08 20.00 11.12
CA VAL A 46 2.86 19.41 11.70
C VAL A 46 2.46 18.20 10.84
N GLY A 47 2.30 17.03 11.45
CA GLY A 47 1.93 15.78 10.76
C GLY A 47 2.99 14.70 10.92
N GLY A 48 3.09 13.79 9.94
CA GLY A 48 4.07 12.69 9.94
C GLY A 48 3.76 11.57 10.95
N SER A 49 2.57 11.58 11.55
CA SER A 49 2.11 10.51 12.44
C SER A 49 1.87 9.23 11.66
N ASN A 50 2.27 8.10 12.24
CA ASN A 50 1.95 6.79 11.70
C ASN A 50 0.45 6.48 11.91
N LEU A 51 -0.15 5.82 10.92
CA LEU A 51 -1.49 5.26 11.01
C LEU A 51 -1.42 3.76 10.70
N LEU A 52 -2.04 2.94 11.56
CA LEU A 52 -2.13 1.49 11.37
C LEU A 52 -3.55 1.03 11.65
N VAL A 53 -3.95 -0.07 11.00
CA VAL A 53 -5.25 -0.70 11.21
C VAL A 53 -5.15 -2.21 11.04
N ASP A 54 -6.08 -2.93 11.67
CA ASP A 54 -6.26 -4.36 11.44
C ASP A 54 -7.19 -4.59 10.24
N GLY A 55 -6.59 -4.96 9.12
CA GLY A 55 -7.33 -5.22 7.87
C GLY A 55 -8.26 -6.44 7.96
N PHE A 56 -7.92 -7.46 8.76
CA PHE A 56 -8.76 -8.65 8.92
C PHE A 56 -10.01 -8.32 9.73
N HIS A 57 -9.85 -7.58 10.83
CA HIS A 57 -11.00 -7.12 11.60
C HIS A 57 -11.95 -6.25 10.76
N ILE A 58 -11.41 -5.37 9.90
CA ILE A 58 -12.22 -4.59 8.96
C ILE A 58 -12.95 -5.50 7.97
N ALA A 59 -12.26 -6.49 7.40
CA ALA A 59 -12.86 -7.42 6.44
C ALA A 59 -14.01 -8.22 7.08
N ASP A 60 -13.84 -8.70 8.32
CA ASP A 60 -14.89 -9.37 9.09
C ASP A 60 -16.11 -8.47 9.30
N ARG A 61 -15.88 -7.23 9.74
CA ARG A 61 -16.97 -6.27 9.91
C ARG A 61 -17.67 -5.95 8.61
N LEU A 62 -16.93 -5.82 7.51
CA LEU A 62 -17.50 -5.55 6.20
C LEU A 62 -18.35 -6.73 5.71
N ARG A 63 -17.91 -7.97 5.97
CA ARG A 63 -18.69 -9.19 5.66
C ARG A 63 -20.04 -9.18 6.37
N ASP A 64 -20.06 -8.81 7.65
CA ASP A 64 -21.24 -8.89 8.49
C ASP A 64 -22.19 -7.68 8.30
N GLU A 65 -21.63 -6.47 8.24
CA GLU A 65 -22.39 -5.21 8.17
C GLU A 65 -22.73 -4.80 6.72
N HIS A 66 -21.88 -5.15 5.75
CA HIS A 66 -21.99 -4.73 4.35
C HIS A 66 -21.62 -5.85 3.34
N PRO A 67 -22.34 -6.99 3.33
CA PRO A 67 -21.96 -8.19 2.57
C PRO A 67 -21.83 -7.94 1.06
N THR A 68 -22.58 -7.00 0.50
CA THR A 68 -22.46 -6.63 -0.92
C THR A 68 -21.10 -5.99 -1.23
N TYR A 69 -20.60 -5.10 -0.36
CA TYR A 69 -19.29 -4.47 -0.55
C TYR A 69 -18.15 -5.45 -0.29
N TYR A 70 -18.30 -6.30 0.73
CA TYR A 70 -17.36 -7.40 0.95
C TYR A 70 -17.21 -8.27 -0.30
N ARG A 71 -18.35 -8.69 -0.89
CA ARG A 71 -18.35 -9.48 -2.12
C ARG A 71 -17.65 -8.77 -3.28
N ILE A 72 -17.93 -7.48 -3.49
CA ILE A 72 -17.26 -6.71 -4.55
C ILE A 72 -15.74 -6.73 -4.34
N LEU A 73 -15.28 -6.51 -3.11
CA LEU A 73 -13.84 -6.43 -2.80
C LEU A 73 -13.12 -7.79 -2.81
N THR A 74 -13.85 -8.90 -2.64
CA THR A 74 -13.31 -10.26 -2.74
C THR A 74 -13.37 -10.84 -4.15
N GLU A 75 -14.34 -10.42 -4.98
CA GLU A 75 -14.59 -11.04 -6.29
C GLU A 75 -14.13 -10.18 -7.48
N THR A 76 -13.92 -8.88 -7.30
CA THR A 76 -13.52 -7.97 -8.39
C THR A 76 -11.99 -7.87 -8.46
N PRO A 77 -11.33 -8.35 -9.53
CA PRO A 77 -9.90 -8.18 -9.69
C PRO A 77 -9.55 -6.69 -9.87
N VAL A 78 -8.43 -6.29 -9.26
CA VAL A 78 -7.82 -4.97 -9.43
C VAL A 78 -6.48 -5.15 -10.14
N ASP A 79 -6.22 -4.28 -11.11
CA ASP A 79 -4.94 -4.21 -11.83
C ASP A 79 -3.91 -3.41 -11.02
N TRP A 80 -3.20 -4.09 -10.12
CA TRP A 80 -2.10 -3.49 -9.38
C TRP A 80 -0.88 -3.36 -10.28
N ASN A 81 -0.34 -2.15 -10.42
CA ASN A 81 0.78 -1.90 -11.31
C ASN A 81 1.80 -0.93 -10.73
N ASP A 82 3.06 -1.17 -11.06
CA ASP A 82 4.18 -0.27 -10.81
C ASP A 82 5.10 -0.26 -12.02
N ILE A 83 5.15 0.87 -12.71
CA ILE A 83 5.81 1.03 -14.00
C ILE A 83 6.72 2.26 -13.93
N GLY A 84 8.02 2.06 -14.08
CA GLY A 84 8.96 3.13 -13.85
C GLY A 84 10.40 2.76 -14.14
N SER A 85 11.29 3.64 -13.71
CA SER A 85 12.73 3.45 -13.78
C SER A 85 13.36 4.13 -12.57
N GLU A 86 14.25 3.42 -11.88
CA GLU A 86 14.98 3.88 -10.71
C GLU A 86 16.41 3.34 -10.78
N ASP A 87 17.41 4.18 -10.47
CA ASP A 87 18.84 3.84 -10.51
C ASP A 87 19.31 3.14 -11.81
N GLY A 88 18.77 3.59 -12.95
CA GLY A 88 19.10 3.04 -14.28
C GLY A 88 18.45 1.69 -14.59
N ARG A 89 17.56 1.20 -13.72
CA ARG A 89 16.79 -0.03 -13.93
C ARG A 89 15.33 0.30 -14.20
N SER A 90 14.82 -0.14 -15.34
CA SER A 90 13.39 -0.09 -15.65
C SER A 90 12.66 -1.27 -15.01
N PHE A 91 11.45 -1.03 -14.52
CA PHE A 91 10.55 -2.05 -14.01
C PHE A 91 9.14 -1.88 -14.59
N HIS A 92 8.45 -3.00 -14.71
CA HIS A 92 7.09 -3.10 -15.24
C HIS A 92 6.41 -4.27 -14.52
N ASN A 93 5.90 -3.99 -13.33
CA ASN A 93 5.26 -4.99 -12.47
C ASN A 93 3.75 -4.85 -12.61
N ILE A 94 3.05 -5.96 -12.85
CA ILE A 94 1.60 -6.02 -12.90
C ILE A 94 1.15 -7.27 -12.15
N TRP A 95 0.15 -7.12 -11.30
CA TRP A 95 -0.53 -8.22 -10.65
C TRP A 95 -2.02 -7.99 -10.61
N LEU A 96 -2.80 -9.01 -10.98
CA LEU A 96 -4.26 -8.98 -10.88
C LEU A 96 -4.69 -9.74 -9.64
N ALA A 97 -5.30 -9.04 -8.69
CA ALA A 97 -5.93 -9.65 -7.53
C ALA A 97 -7.04 -8.77 -6.97
N PRO A 98 -8.05 -9.36 -6.30
CA PRO A 98 -9.00 -8.61 -5.50
C PRO A 98 -8.31 -7.80 -4.38
N VAL A 99 -9.05 -6.87 -3.78
CA VAL A 99 -8.57 -6.11 -2.62
C VAL A 99 -8.50 -6.99 -1.37
N ILE A 100 -9.47 -7.89 -1.21
CA ILE A 100 -9.50 -8.88 -0.14
C ILE A 100 -9.29 -10.25 -0.76
N CYS A 101 -8.10 -10.83 -0.61
CA CYS A 101 -7.80 -12.18 -1.07
C CYS A 101 -8.25 -13.21 -0.02
N LEU A 102 -8.98 -14.23 -0.47
CA LEU A 102 -9.33 -15.40 0.33
C LEU A 102 -8.29 -16.52 0.09
N ASP A 103 -8.35 -17.56 0.92
CA ASP A 103 -7.46 -18.74 0.88
C ASP A 103 -7.74 -19.70 -0.29
#